data_AF-A0A8H7ZMU7-F1
#
_entry.id   AF-A0A8H7ZMU7-F1
#
_cell.length_a   1.000
_cell.length_b   1.000
_cell.length_c   1.000
_cell.angle_alpha   90.00
_cell.angle_beta   90.00
_cell.angle_gamma   90.00
#
_symmetry.space_group_name_H-M   'P 1'
#
loop_
_entity.id
_entity.type
_entity.pdbx_description
1 polymer ?
#
loop_
_entity_poly.entity_id
_entity_poly.type
_entity_poly.pdbx_seq_one_letter_code
_entity_poly.pdbx_strand_id
1 'polypeptide(L)' 'MRLLEVGALSSVNYAKESSWIAVTSIDLDNTHDVNVIKADFMEYAAPDSESGLYDVLSLSLVVNFVGDPVDR' A
#
# COMPACT_ATOMS: atom_id res chain seq x y z
N MET A 1 -13.14 7.87 2.95
CA MET A 1 -12.73 6.86 1.96
C MET A 1 -11.38 6.29 2.39
N ARG A 2 -11.17 4.98 2.27
CA ARG A 2 -9.95 4.28 2.67
C ARG A 2 -9.14 3.87 1.45
N LEU A 3 -7.88 4.28 1.43
CA LEU A 3 -6.94 4.00 0.36
C LEU A 3 -5.81 3.11 0.90
N LEU A 4 -5.55 2.00 0.23
CA LEU A 4 -4.30 1.26 0.37
C LEU A 4 -3.35 1.72 -0.74
N GLU A 5 -2.24 2.34 -0.37
CA GLU A 5 -1.16 2.70 -1.27
C GLU A 5 -0.03 1.70 -1.13
N VAL A 6 0.28 0.99 -2.22
CA VAL A 6 1.33 -0.03 -2.26
C VAL A 6 2.53 0.53 -3.00
N GLY A 7 3.74 0.30 -2.47
CA GLY A 7 4.98 0.83 -3.03
C GLY A 7 5.25 2.27 -2.62
N ALA A 8 4.79 2.69 -1.44
CA ALA A 8 4.83 4.08 -1.02
C ALA A 8 6.23 4.47 -0.53
N LEU A 9 6.85 5.47 -1.18
CA LEU A 9 8.11 6.06 -0.69
C LEU A 9 7.91 7.15 0.38
N SER A 10 6.67 7.60 0.57
CA SER A 10 6.31 8.64 1.55
C SER A 10 4.87 8.49 2.03
N SER A 11 4.68 8.64 3.33
CA SER A 11 3.37 8.62 4.00
C SER A 11 2.50 9.86 3.74
N VAL A 12 3.06 10.90 3.12
CA VAL A 12 2.37 12.18 2.89
C VAL A 12 1.96 12.42 1.44
N ASN A 13 1.99 11.39 0.59
CA ASN A 13 1.62 11.47 -0.83
C ASN A 13 0.21 12.07 -1.05
N TYR A 14 -0.72 11.83 -0.11
CA TYR A 14 -2.10 12.31 -0.14
C TYR A 14 -2.42 13.29 0.99
N ALA A 15 -1.42 13.98 1.55
CA ALA A 15 -1.64 14.88 2.68
C ALA A 15 -2.65 16.01 2.37
N LYS A 16 -2.72 16.45 1.11
CA LYS A 16 -3.66 17.48 0.65
C LYS A 16 -5.12 16.99 0.70
N GLU A 17 -5.34 15.69 0.56
CA GLU A 17 -6.64 15.02 0.52
C GLU A 17 -7.01 14.37 1.87
N SER A 18 -6.20 14.57 2.91
CA SER A 18 -6.37 13.97 4.25
C SER A 18 -7.70 14.30 4.92
N SER A 19 -8.43 15.32 4.46
CA SER A 19 -9.76 15.65 4.97
C SER A 19 -10.85 14.65 4.56
N TRP A 20 -10.61 13.81 3.55
CA TRP A 20 -11.59 12.85 3.04
C TRP A 20 -11.01 11.48 2.65
N ILE A 21 -9.68 11.37 2.57
CA ILE A 21 -8.96 10.11 2.32
C ILE A 21 -8.16 9.72 3.56
N ALA A 22 -8.45 8.54 4.10
CA ALA A 22 -7.61 7.86 5.07
C ALA A 22 -6.68 6.89 4.32
N VAL A 23 -5.38 7.14 4.36
CA VAL A 23 -4.39 6.35 3.62
C VAL A 23 -3.68 5.38 4.55
N THR A 24 -3.49 4.15 4.08
CA THR A 24 -2.53 3.19 4.60
C THR A 24 -1.47 2.98 3.54
N SER A 25 -0.24 3.41 3.83
CA SER A 25 0.90 3.30 2.91
C SER A 25 1.75 2.11 3.30
N ILE A 26 2.00 1.21 2.36
CA ILE A 26 2.85 0.02 2.54
C ILE A 26 3.97 -0.02 1.50
N ASP A 27 5.11 -0.58 1.87
CA ASP A 27 6.24 -0.86 0.96
C ASP A 27 7.00 -2.11 1.41
N LEU A 28 7.71 -2.78 0.50
CA LEU A 28 8.61 -3.89 0.85
C LEU A 28 9.75 -3.42 1.75
N ASP A 29 10.14 -2.16 1.63
CA ASP A 29 11.15 -1.52 2.46
C ASP A 29 10.79 -0.07 2.82
N ASN A 30 10.73 0.23 4.11
CA ASN A 30 10.33 1.54 4.62
C ASN A 30 11.53 2.44 4.95
N THR A 31 12.68 2.22 4.32
CA THR A 31 13.92 2.97 4.56
C THR A 31 13.81 4.46 4.26
N HIS A 32 12.84 4.86 3.43
CA HIS A 32 12.60 6.24 3.03
C HIS A 32 11.65 7.00 3.97
N ASP A 33 10.76 6.31 4.69
CA ASP A 33 9.79 6.91 5.62
C ASP A 33 9.32 5.87 6.65
N VAL A 34 9.59 6.13 7.93
CA VAL A 34 9.22 5.23 9.05
C VAL A 34 7.70 5.08 9.23
N ASN A 35 6.91 6.01 8.71
CA ASN A 35 5.45 5.96 8.79
C ASN A 35 4.83 5.12 7.66
N VAL A 36 5.63 4.67 6.69
CA VAL A 36 5.24 3.64 5.74
C VAL A 36 5.40 2.27 6.39
N ILE A 37 4.36 1.44 6.29
CA ILE A 37 4.34 0.11 6.87
C ILE A 37 5.17 -0.82 5.99
N LYS A 38 6.18 -1.47 6.58
CA LYS A 38 6.96 -2.50 5.89
C LYS A 38 6.12 -3.78 5.74
N ALA A 39 5.73 -4.12 4.52
CA ALA A 39 4.95 -5.31 4.20
C ALA A 39 5.13 -5.76 2.73
N ASP A 40 5.14 -7.07 2.49
CA ASP A 40 4.98 -7.62 1.14
C ASP A 40 3.49 -7.63 0.77
N PHE A 41 3.13 -6.96 -0.32
CA PHE A 41 1.76 -6.91 -0.81
C PHE A 41 1.21 -8.29 -1.20
N MET A 42 2.05 -9.18 -1.73
CA MET A 42 1.65 -10.54 -2.11
C MET A 42 1.38 -11.44 -0.90
N GLU A 43 1.91 -11.08 0.28
CA GLU A 43 1.67 -11.77 1.55
C GLU A 43 0.71 -10.97 2.46
N TYR A 44 0.23 -9.81 2.01
CA TYR A 44 -0.63 -8.93 2.79
C TYR A 44 -2.02 -9.55 2.95
N ALA A 45 -2.34 -9.97 4.17
CA ALA A 45 -3.56 -10.70 4.47
C ALA A 45 -4.80 -9.91 4.03
N ALA A 46 -5.71 -10.61 3.35
CA ALA A 46 -7.02 -10.06 3.05
C ALA A 46 -7.78 -9.78 4.37
N PRO A 47 -8.59 -8.70 4.43
CA PRO A 47 -9.36 -8.40 5.63
C PRO A 47 -10.38 -9.50 5.97
N ASP A 48 -10.51 -9.84 7.25
CA ASP A 48 -11.46 -10.87 7.74
C ASP A 48 -12.94 -10.46 7.66
N SER A 49 -13.22 -9.19 7.37
CA SER A 49 -14.58 -8.66 7.25
C SER A 49 -14.63 -7.47 6.31
N GLU A 50 -15.83 -7.13 5.82
CA GLU A 50 -16.07 -5.95 4.99
C GLU A 50 -15.60 -4.65 5.65
N SER A 51 -15.67 -4.59 6.99
CA SER A 51 -15.20 -3.44 7.75
C SER A 51 -13.70 -3.19 7.62
N GLY A 52 -12.90 -4.13 7.10
CA GLY A 52 -11.47 -3.93 6.83
C GLY A 52 -11.12 -3.68 5.36
N LEU A 53 -12.09 -3.69 4.46
CA LEU A 53 -11.85 -3.49 3.02
C LEU A 53 -11.43 -2.06 2.69
N TYR A 54 -10.49 -1.90 1.77
CA TYR A 54 -10.16 -0.60 1.21
C TYR A 54 -11.12 -0.24 0.08
N ASP A 55 -11.48 1.05 -0.01
CA ASP A 55 -12.33 1.56 -1.10
C ASP A 55 -11.53 1.71 -2.39
N VAL A 56 -10.23 1.99 -2.26
CA VAL A 56 -9.30 2.21 -3.38
C VAL A 56 -7.98 1.50 -3.11
N LEU A 57 -7.40 0.91 -4.17
CA LEU A 57 -6.04 0.40 -4.20
C LEU A 57 -5.22 1.23 -5.20
N SER A 58 -4.12 1.83 -4.72
CA SER A 58 -3.14 2.53 -5.56
C SER A 58 -1.89 1.66 -5.70
N LEU A 59 -1.58 1.25 -6.93
CA LEU A 59 -0.46 0.39 -7.28
C LEU A 59 0.48 1.13 -8.25
N SER A 60 1.28 2.06 -7.73
CA SER A 60 2.18 2.85 -8.58
C SER A 60 3.41 2.03 -8.94
N LEU A 61 3.41 1.45 -10.15
CA LEU A 61 4.52 0.68 -10.74
C LEU A 61 4.89 -0.64 -10.03
N VAL A 62 4.23 -0.99 -8.93
CA VAL A 62 4.50 -2.21 -8.15
C VAL A 62 4.40 -3.48 -8.99
N VAL A 63 3.46 -3.52 -9.95
CA VAL A 63 3.24 -4.69 -10.81
C VAL A 63 4.31 -4.84 -11.91
N ASN A 64 5.13 -3.82 -12.16
CA ASN A 64 6.18 -3.87 -13.19
C ASN A 64 7.51 -4.48 -12.72
N PHE A 65 7.67 -4.70 -11.40
CA PHE A 65 8.94 -5.14 -10.80
C PHE A 65 8.83 -6.47 -10.04
N VAL A 66 7.68 -7.14 -10.07
CA VAL A 66 7.57 -8.51 -9.59
C VAL A 66 8.14 -9.40 -10.69
N GLY A 67 9.29 -10.03 -10.41
CA GLY A 67 9.84 -11.07 -11.30
C GLY A 67 8.76 -12.13 -11.59
N ASP A 68 8.82 -12.72 -12.79
CA ASP A 68 7.82 -13.67 -13.29
C ASP A 68 7.38 -14.65 -12.18
N PRO A 69 6.07 -14.88 -11.95
CA PRO A 69 5.57 -15.83 -10.96
C PRO A 69 6.09 -17.26 -11.11
N VAL A 70 6.76 -17.56 -12.23
CA VAL A 70 7.28 -18.87 -12.61
C VAL A 70 8.56 -19.24 -11.84
N ASP A 71 9.25 -18.28 -11.19
CA ASP A 71 10.55 -18.51 -10.52
C ASP A 71 10.52 -18.48 -8.97
N ARG A 72 9.36 -18.69 -8.32
CA ARG A 72 9.28 -18.86 -6.84
C ARG A 72 8.97 -20.30 -6.42
#